data_AF-C4Y646-F1
#
_entry.id   AF-C4Y646-F1
#
_cell.length_a   1.000
_cell.length_b   1.000
_cell.length_c   1.000
_cell.angle_alpha   90.00
_cell.angle_beta   90.00
_cell.angle_gamma   90.00
#
_symmetry.space_group_name_H-M   'P 1'
#
loop_
_entity.id
_entity.type
_entity.pdbx_description
1 polymer ?
#
loop_
_entity_poly.entity_id
_entity_poly.type
_entity_poly.pdbx_seq_one_letter_code
_entity_poly.pdbx_strand_id
1 'polypeptide(L)'
;MSQDQPVDDPYFYDEDDSNSITPEDCWTVISSFFQEKGLVSQQLDSFDEFIESTIQELVWEDSHLILDQPAQHTSEDQYENKRFEITFGKIYISKPTQTEGDGTTHPMFPQEARLRNLTYSSPLYVDMTKKKFTSDDRIRKGNELEWIEEKVDNEDAQSKVFLGKVPIMLRSKFCMLRDLGEHEFYELKECPYDMGGYFVINGSEKVLIAQERSAANIVQVFKKAAPSPISHVAEIRSALEKGSRLISSMQIKLYGRDDKGVSGRTIKATLPYIKEDIPIVIVFRALGVVPDGDILEHICYDANDWQMLEMLKPCVEEGFVIQEREVALDFIGRRGVLGIRREKRIQYAKDILQKEIIAKYHTRGGFRV
;
A
#
# COMPACT_ATOMS: atom_id res chain seq x y z
N MET A 1 29.11 -60.29 -45.35
CA MET A 1 29.12 -60.23 -43.87
C MET A 1 28.93 -58.78 -43.48
N SER A 2 27.69 -58.40 -43.20
CA SER A 2 27.36 -57.16 -42.52
C SER A 2 26.36 -57.58 -41.46
N GLN A 3 26.81 -57.56 -40.20
CA GLN A 3 25.97 -57.85 -39.04
C GLN A 3 25.04 -56.65 -38.86
N ASP A 4 23.73 -56.87 -38.99
CA ASP A 4 22.72 -55.91 -38.54
C ASP A 4 22.81 -55.84 -37.02
N GLN A 5 23.28 -54.72 -36.48
CA GLN A 5 23.14 -54.40 -35.07
C GLN A 5 21.67 -54.07 -34.79
N PRO A 6 21.05 -54.64 -33.75
CA PRO A 6 19.71 -54.22 -33.34
C PRO A 6 19.79 -52.77 -32.87
N VAL A 7 18.87 -51.95 -33.38
CA VAL A 7 18.71 -50.55 -32.97
C VAL A 7 18.21 -50.55 -31.53
N ASP A 8 18.99 -50.01 -30.59
CA ASP A 8 18.55 -49.74 -29.22
C ASP A 8 17.34 -48.81 -29.28
N ASP A 9 16.19 -49.31 -28.81
CA ASP A 9 14.99 -48.52 -28.60
C ASP A 9 15.21 -47.64 -27.36
N PRO A 10 15.29 -46.30 -27.50
CA PRO A 10 15.50 -45.39 -26.36
C PRO A 10 14.29 -45.33 -25.41
N TYR A 11 13.22 -46.08 -25.68
CA TYR A 11 12.03 -46.22 -24.82
C TYR A 11 11.95 -47.58 -24.11
N PHE A 12 13.02 -48.39 -24.12
CA PHE A 12 13.10 -49.57 -23.28
C PHE A 12 13.26 -49.12 -21.81
N TYR A 13 12.14 -49.10 -21.08
CA TYR A 13 12.14 -48.89 -19.64
C TYR A 13 12.83 -50.09 -18.99
N ASP A 14 14.00 -49.87 -18.39
CA ASP A 14 14.63 -50.87 -17.52
C ASP A 14 13.65 -51.18 -16.38
N GLU A 15 13.25 -52.45 -16.26
CA GLU A 15 12.33 -53.00 -15.24
C GLU A 15 12.87 -52.92 -13.79
N ASP A 16 14.03 -52.27 -13.59
CA ASP A 16 14.75 -52.19 -12.30
C ASP A 16 14.74 -50.79 -11.67
N ASP A 17 13.87 -49.88 -12.10
CA ASP A 17 13.70 -48.55 -11.48
C ASP A 17 12.51 -48.53 -10.50
N SER A 18 12.54 -49.42 -9.50
CA SER A 18 11.56 -49.46 -8.40
C SER A 18 11.55 -48.20 -7.51
N ASN A 19 12.42 -47.24 -7.82
CA ASN A 19 12.50 -45.90 -7.20
C ASN A 19 11.97 -44.79 -8.10
N SER A 20 11.48 -45.09 -9.30
CA SER A 20 10.89 -44.10 -10.19
C SER A 20 9.45 -43.78 -9.76
N ILE A 21 9.15 -42.50 -9.57
CA ILE A 21 7.81 -42.04 -9.17
C ILE A 21 6.86 -42.29 -10.34
N THR A 22 5.82 -43.09 -10.10
CA THR A 22 4.79 -43.37 -11.09
C THR A 22 3.77 -42.22 -11.16
N PRO A 23 2.99 -42.12 -12.26
CA PRO A 23 1.88 -41.18 -12.32
C PRO A 23 0.83 -41.40 -11.22
N GLU A 24 0.70 -42.62 -10.69
CA GLU A 24 -0.18 -42.94 -9.57
C GLU A 24 0.34 -42.36 -8.25
N ASP A 25 1.67 -42.37 -8.04
CA ASP A 25 2.29 -41.74 -6.88
C ASP A 25 2.08 -40.21 -6.87
N CYS A 26 2.02 -39.57 -8.04
CA CYS A 26 1.67 -38.16 -8.15
C CYS A 26 0.27 -37.85 -7.58
N TRP A 27 -0.71 -38.75 -7.76
CA TRP A 27 -2.06 -38.57 -7.20
C TRP A 27 -2.08 -38.63 -5.68
N THR A 28 -1.19 -39.42 -5.08
CA THR A 28 -1.02 -39.46 -3.62
C THR A 28 -0.55 -38.12 -3.10
N VAL A 29 0.43 -37.49 -3.76
CA VAL A 29 0.92 -36.15 -3.42
C VAL A 29 -0.17 -35.10 -3.59
N ILE A 30 -0.89 -35.12 -4.71
CA ILE A 30 -2.00 -34.19 -4.97
C ILE A 30 -3.09 -34.34 -3.88
N SER A 31 -3.42 -35.58 -3.50
CA SER A 31 -4.41 -35.85 -2.46
C SER A 31 -3.97 -35.32 -1.10
N SER A 32 -2.69 -35.51 -0.73
CA SER A 32 -2.15 -34.92 0.50
C SER A 32 -2.21 -33.38 0.49
N PHE A 33 -1.93 -32.76 -0.66
CA PHE A 33 -2.00 -31.31 -0.80
C PHE A 33 -3.42 -30.78 -0.56
N PHE A 34 -4.44 -31.40 -1.16
CA PHE A 34 -5.82 -30.98 -0.96
C PHE A 34 -6.40 -31.35 0.42
N GLN A 35 -5.88 -32.39 1.07
CA GLN A 35 -6.23 -32.71 2.45
C GLN A 35 -5.72 -31.65 3.43
N GLU A 36 -4.51 -31.11 3.20
CA GLU A 36 -3.93 -30.07 4.06
C GLU A 36 -4.49 -28.68 3.75
N LYS A 37 -4.56 -28.29 2.47
CA LYS A 37 -4.97 -26.94 2.06
C LYS A 37 -6.48 -26.77 1.86
N GLY A 38 -7.18 -27.81 1.38
CA GLY A 38 -8.56 -27.66 0.91
C GLY A 38 -8.67 -26.84 -0.39
N LEU A 39 -9.88 -26.41 -0.74
CA LEU A 39 -10.19 -25.77 -2.04
C LEU A 39 -10.30 -24.23 -2.00
N VAL A 40 -10.44 -23.66 -0.81
CA VAL A 40 -10.69 -22.22 -0.57
C VAL A 40 -9.66 -21.58 0.36
N SER A 41 -8.49 -22.22 0.52
CA SER A 41 -7.42 -21.72 1.38
C SER A 41 -6.99 -20.30 1.01
N GLN A 42 -7.00 -19.93 -0.26
CA GLN A 42 -6.62 -18.59 -0.71
C GLN A 42 -7.47 -17.48 -0.09
N GLN A 43 -8.77 -17.73 0.15
CA GLN A 43 -9.66 -16.76 0.79
C GLN A 43 -9.44 -16.73 2.31
N LEU A 44 -9.28 -17.91 2.92
CA LEU A 44 -9.07 -18.05 4.36
C LEU A 44 -7.70 -17.49 4.78
N ASP A 45 -6.63 -17.91 4.10
CA ASP A 45 -5.25 -17.48 4.36
C ASP A 45 -5.15 -15.95 4.22
N SER A 46 -5.75 -15.36 3.18
CA SER A 46 -5.76 -13.89 3.00
C SER A 46 -6.52 -13.15 4.09
N PHE A 47 -7.67 -13.68 4.52
CA PHE A 47 -8.45 -13.07 5.60
C PHE A 47 -7.76 -13.21 6.96
N ASP A 48 -7.17 -14.38 7.24
CA ASP A 48 -6.44 -14.63 8.47
C ASP A 48 -5.20 -13.72 8.57
N GLU A 49 -4.44 -13.56 7.48
CA GLU A 49 -3.31 -12.61 7.42
C GLU A 49 -3.78 -11.16 7.69
N PHE A 50 -4.91 -10.77 7.10
CA PHE A 50 -5.49 -9.45 7.31
C PHE A 50 -5.82 -9.17 8.78
N ILE A 51 -6.47 -10.14 9.45
CA ILE A 51 -6.90 -9.99 10.84
C ILE A 51 -5.74 -10.13 11.83
N GLU A 52 -4.77 -11.01 11.58
CA GLU A 52 -3.64 -11.25 12.49
C GLU A 52 -2.59 -10.15 12.41
N SER A 53 -2.29 -9.65 11.21
CA SER A 53 -1.16 -8.74 10.97
C SER A 53 -1.60 -7.40 10.40
N THR A 54 -2.24 -7.39 9.22
CA THR A 54 -2.46 -6.14 8.45
C THR A 54 -3.26 -5.10 9.22
N ILE A 55 -4.34 -5.48 9.90
CA ILE A 55 -5.18 -4.54 10.65
C ILE A 55 -4.42 -3.86 11.80
N GLN A 56 -3.47 -4.57 12.43
CA GLN A 56 -2.65 -4.00 13.49
C GLN A 56 -1.58 -3.06 12.92
N GLU A 57 -1.00 -3.40 11.76
CA GLU A 57 -0.07 -2.53 11.04
C GLU A 57 -0.74 -1.22 10.62
N LEU A 58 -2.01 -1.26 10.20
CA LEU A 58 -2.78 -0.06 9.85
C LEU A 58 -2.98 0.88 11.06
N VAL A 59 -3.27 0.32 12.24
CA VAL A 59 -3.40 1.12 13.47
C VAL A 59 -2.06 1.72 13.90
N TRP A 60 -0.95 1.02 13.65
CA TRP A 60 0.38 1.52 13.95
C TRP A 60 0.88 2.58 12.96
N GLU A 61 0.38 2.60 11.72
CA GLU A 61 0.72 3.65 10.76
C GLU A 61 0.23 5.02 11.23
N ASP A 62 -1.02 5.10 11.69
CA ASP A 62 -1.66 6.33 12.19
C ASP A 62 -1.89 6.27 13.71
N SER A 63 -0.85 5.89 14.47
CA SER A 63 -0.98 5.63 15.91
C SER A 63 -1.16 6.87 16.78
N HIS A 64 -0.84 8.07 16.28
CA HIS A 64 -0.84 9.30 17.07
C HIS A 64 -1.74 10.37 16.44
N LEU A 65 -2.66 10.89 17.24
CA LEU A 65 -3.49 12.03 16.89
C LEU A 65 -3.25 13.17 17.89
N ILE A 66 -2.82 14.32 17.37
CA ILE A 66 -2.58 15.52 18.18
C ILE A 66 -3.62 16.57 17.79
N LEU A 67 -4.35 17.07 18.78
CA LEU A 67 -5.31 18.16 18.63
C LEU A 67 -4.87 19.34 19.49
N ASP A 68 -4.48 20.41 18.82
CA ASP A 68 -4.10 21.68 19.46
C ASP A 68 -5.29 22.64 19.46
N GLN A 69 -5.65 23.11 20.65
CA GLN A 69 -6.63 24.15 20.88
C GLN A 69 -5.91 25.40 21.41
N PRO A 70 -5.62 26.38 20.53
CA PRO A 70 -4.99 27.62 20.96
C PRO A 70 -5.96 28.46 21.79
N ALA A 71 -5.41 29.28 22.68
CA ALA A 71 -6.17 30.26 23.44
C ALA A 71 -6.91 31.22 22.50
N GLN A 72 -8.22 31.37 22.69
CA GLN A 72 -9.06 32.21 21.80
C GLN A 72 -9.03 33.70 22.19
N HIS A 73 -8.37 34.05 23.31
CA HIS A 73 -8.24 35.42 23.85
C HIS A 73 -9.54 36.25 23.74
N THR A 74 -10.70 35.61 23.88
CA THR A 74 -12.01 36.26 23.73
C THR A 74 -12.46 36.92 25.04
N SER A 75 -11.79 36.61 26.15
CA SER A 75 -12.04 37.15 27.49
C SER A 75 -10.71 37.39 28.20
N GLU A 76 -10.67 38.31 29.17
CA GLU A 76 -9.46 38.65 29.94
C GLU A 76 -8.85 37.48 30.73
N ASP A 77 -9.57 36.36 30.89
CA ASP A 77 -9.12 35.17 31.65
C ASP A 77 -8.76 33.95 30.77
N GLN A 78 -8.80 34.06 29.43
CA GLN A 78 -8.56 32.91 28.54
C GLN A 78 -7.19 32.97 27.86
N TYR A 79 -6.14 32.61 28.62
CA TYR A 79 -4.75 32.46 28.13
C TYR A 79 -4.27 31.00 28.08
N GLU A 80 -5.14 30.03 28.34
CA GLU A 80 -4.77 28.61 28.34
C GLU A 80 -4.81 28.01 26.93
N ASN A 81 -3.66 27.55 26.46
CA ASN A 81 -3.57 26.62 25.34
C ASN A 81 -3.77 25.19 25.84
N LYS A 82 -4.54 24.39 25.10
CA LYS A 82 -4.79 22.98 25.44
C LYS A 82 -4.35 22.11 24.27
N ARG A 83 -3.61 21.04 24.55
CA ARG A 83 -3.23 20.02 23.58
C ARG A 83 -3.73 18.67 24.07
N PHE A 84 -4.42 17.96 23.19
CA PHE A 84 -4.87 16.59 23.43
C PHE A 84 -4.07 15.66 22.54
N GLU A 85 -3.38 14.71 23.14
CA GLU A 85 -2.68 13.65 22.41
C GLU A 85 -3.39 12.33 22.67
N ILE A 86 -3.82 11.69 21.58
CA ILE A 86 -4.43 10.37 21.59
C ILE A 86 -3.44 9.42 20.93
N THR A 87 -3.11 8.33 21.63
CA THR A 87 -2.27 7.27 21.08
C THR A 87 -3.04 5.95 21.05
N PHE A 88 -3.11 5.34 19.88
CA PHE A 88 -3.67 4.02 19.63
C PHE A 88 -2.62 2.94 19.85
N GLY A 89 -2.99 1.89 20.57
CA GLY A 89 -2.14 0.77 20.92
C GLY A 89 -2.54 -0.52 20.20
N LYS A 90 -2.59 -1.61 20.96
CA LYS A 90 -2.90 -2.94 20.44
C LYS A 90 -4.40 -3.09 20.19
N ILE A 91 -4.76 -3.79 19.11
CA ILE A 91 -6.14 -4.20 18.83
C ILE A 91 -6.47 -5.56 19.45
N TYR A 92 -7.74 -5.75 19.78
CA TYR A 92 -8.30 -7.00 20.26
C TYR A 92 -9.58 -7.30 19.51
N ILE A 93 -9.65 -8.48 18.92
CA ILE A 93 -10.84 -8.98 18.25
C ILE A 93 -11.33 -10.18 19.04
N SER A 94 -12.59 -10.16 19.49
CA SER A 94 -13.17 -11.32 20.15
C SER A 94 -13.74 -12.30 19.12
N LYS A 95 -14.16 -13.47 19.58
CA LYS A 95 -15.02 -14.34 18.75
C LYS A 95 -16.38 -13.64 18.45
N PRO A 96 -17.09 -14.05 17.40
CA PRO A 96 -18.35 -13.44 16.99
C PRO A 96 -19.40 -13.45 18.10
N THR A 97 -19.95 -12.27 18.41
CA THR A 97 -20.95 -12.09 19.47
C THR A 97 -22.05 -11.13 19.03
N GLN A 98 -23.27 -11.40 19.51
CA GLN A 98 -24.43 -10.54 19.35
C GLN A 98 -24.83 -9.96 20.70
N THR A 99 -25.08 -8.66 20.73
CA THR A 99 -25.73 -8.02 21.88
C THR A 99 -27.19 -7.87 21.53
N GLU A 100 -28.06 -8.45 22.35
CA GLU A 100 -29.51 -8.38 22.21
C GLU A 100 -30.05 -7.03 22.72
N GLY A 101 -31.32 -6.74 22.42
CA GLY A 101 -31.96 -5.47 22.83
C GLY A 101 -32.09 -5.30 24.35
N ASP A 102 -31.98 -6.38 25.12
CA ASP A 102 -31.95 -6.39 26.58
C ASP A 102 -30.56 -6.11 27.16
N GLY A 103 -29.53 -5.97 26.32
CA GLY A 103 -28.14 -5.71 26.70
C GLY A 103 -27.31 -6.97 26.99
N THR A 104 -27.90 -8.16 26.91
CA THR A 104 -27.15 -9.42 27.05
C THR A 104 -26.32 -9.70 25.81
N THR A 105 -25.11 -10.24 26.00
CA THR A 105 -24.21 -10.58 24.88
C THR A 105 -24.00 -12.09 24.82
N HIS A 106 -24.33 -12.68 23.68
CA HIS A 106 -24.24 -14.11 23.43
C HIS A 106 -23.28 -14.42 22.27
N PRO A 107 -22.62 -15.58 22.26
CA PRO A 107 -21.86 -16.04 21.10
C PRO A 107 -22.82 -16.22 19.92
N MET A 108 -22.43 -15.69 18.76
CA MET A 108 -23.23 -15.82 17.55
C MET A 108 -22.72 -17.01 16.74
N PHE A 109 -23.63 -17.88 16.30
CA PHE A 109 -23.33 -18.95 15.35
C PHE A 109 -23.75 -18.57 13.92
N PRO A 110 -23.10 -19.10 12.87
CA PRO A 110 -23.43 -18.73 11.49
C PRO A 110 -24.86 -19.05 11.08
N GLN A 111 -25.39 -20.23 11.44
CA GLN A 111 -26.77 -20.61 11.18
C GLN A 111 -27.77 -19.59 11.75
N GLU A 112 -27.53 -19.14 12.98
CA GLU A 112 -28.35 -18.15 13.64
C GLU A 112 -28.32 -16.80 12.90
N ALA A 113 -27.13 -16.38 12.45
CA ALA A 113 -26.97 -15.17 11.66
C ALA A 113 -27.76 -15.23 10.35
N ARG A 114 -27.77 -16.39 9.68
CA ARG A 114 -28.56 -16.63 8.45
C ARG A 114 -30.05 -16.54 8.72
N LEU A 115 -30.57 -17.25 9.73
CA LEU A 115 -32.00 -17.33 10.03
C LEU A 115 -32.59 -16.01 10.55
N ARG A 116 -31.83 -15.25 11.35
CA ARG A 116 -32.28 -14.00 11.97
C ARG A 116 -31.99 -12.76 11.12
N ASN A 117 -31.47 -12.92 9.91
CA ASN A 117 -31.01 -11.82 9.06
C ASN A 117 -29.99 -10.90 9.74
N LEU A 118 -29.08 -11.47 10.53
CA LEU A 118 -28.02 -10.73 11.20
C LEU A 118 -26.71 -10.78 10.41
N THR A 119 -25.75 -9.96 10.82
CA THR A 119 -24.39 -9.96 10.26
C THR A 119 -23.44 -10.69 11.19
N TYR A 120 -22.82 -11.77 10.69
CA TYR A 120 -21.85 -12.56 11.43
C TYR A 120 -20.54 -11.77 11.60
N SER A 121 -20.37 -11.16 12.78
CA SER A 121 -19.31 -10.20 13.03
C SER A 121 -18.80 -10.26 14.46
N SER A 122 -17.53 -9.87 14.63
CA SER A 122 -16.86 -9.79 15.92
C SER A 122 -16.65 -8.34 16.34
N PRO A 123 -16.82 -7.99 17.63
CA PRO A 123 -16.45 -6.69 18.14
C PRO A 123 -14.92 -6.52 18.14
N LEU A 124 -14.48 -5.34 17.71
CA LEU A 124 -13.10 -4.88 17.67
C LEU A 124 -12.90 -3.83 18.77
N TYR A 125 -11.88 -4.04 19.59
CA TYR A 125 -11.44 -3.14 20.64
C TYR A 125 -10.01 -2.66 20.37
N VAL A 126 -9.67 -1.47 20.85
CA VAL A 126 -8.30 -0.95 20.81
C VAL A 126 -7.90 -0.40 22.17
N ASP A 127 -6.64 -0.58 22.54
CA ASP A 127 -6.05 0.16 23.65
C ASP A 127 -5.88 1.62 23.21
N MET A 128 -6.51 2.55 23.93
CA MET A 128 -6.34 3.98 23.68
C MET A 128 -5.82 4.67 24.93
N THR A 129 -4.74 5.44 24.74
CA THR A 129 -4.19 6.30 25.79
C THR A 129 -4.44 7.77 25.43
N LYS A 130 -4.84 8.55 26.42
CA LYS A 130 -5.16 9.97 26.26
C LYS A 130 -4.26 10.78 27.19
N LYS A 131 -3.60 11.79 26.63
CA LYS A 131 -2.81 12.76 27.39
C LYS A 131 -3.33 14.15 27.13
N LYS A 132 -3.43 14.95 28.18
CA LYS A 132 -3.84 16.35 28.11
C LYS A 132 -2.69 17.21 28.58
N PHE A 133 -2.32 18.18 27.76
CA PHE A 133 -1.30 19.16 28.06
C PHE A 133 -1.96 20.53 28.11
N THR A 134 -1.55 21.32 29.09
CA THR A 134 -1.96 22.72 29.23
C THR A 134 -0.72 23.60 29.19
N SER A 135 -0.87 24.79 28.60
CA SER A 135 0.20 25.78 28.57
C SER A 135 -0.41 27.17 28.74
N ASP A 136 0.13 27.97 29.66
CA ASP A 136 -0.29 29.35 29.86
C ASP A 136 0.52 30.26 28.94
N ASP A 137 -0.18 30.98 28.06
CA ASP A 137 0.43 31.86 27.06
C ASP A 137 1.24 33.02 27.68
N ARG A 138 1.02 33.33 28.97
CA ARG A 138 1.74 34.37 29.72
C ARG A 138 3.14 33.93 30.15
N ILE A 139 3.39 32.63 30.26
CA ILE A 139 4.65 32.05 30.75
C ILE A 139 5.45 31.51 29.56
N ARG A 140 5.70 32.37 28.57
CA ARG A 140 6.55 32.02 27.42
C ARG A 140 8.02 32.19 27.75
N LYS A 141 8.83 31.15 27.52
CA LYS A 141 10.30 31.27 27.44
C LYS A 141 10.70 31.49 25.98
N GLY A 142 10.66 32.74 25.52
CA GLY A 142 10.95 33.08 24.12
C GLY A 142 9.76 32.77 23.19
N ASN A 143 10.01 32.07 22.07
CA ASN A 143 8.97 31.70 21.08
C ASN A 143 8.34 30.31 21.32
N GLU A 144 8.75 29.59 22.36
CA GLU A 144 8.28 28.22 22.64
C GLU A 144 7.33 28.20 23.84
N LEU A 145 6.22 27.46 23.70
CA LEU A 145 5.25 27.22 24.76
C LEU A 145 5.74 26.06 25.65
N GLU A 146 5.77 26.27 26.96
CA GLU A 146 6.06 25.21 27.93
C GLU A 146 4.77 24.41 28.17
N TRP A 147 4.72 23.18 27.65
CA TRP A 147 3.58 22.28 27.81
C TRP A 147 3.71 21.50 29.12
N ILE A 148 2.73 21.65 30.00
CA ILE A 148 2.64 20.92 31.26
C ILE A 148 1.64 19.78 31.06
N GLU A 149 2.09 18.54 31.22
CA GLU A 149 1.20 17.38 31.23
C GLU A 149 0.30 17.47 32.46
N GLU A 150 -1.01 17.57 32.23
CA GLU A 150 -2.00 17.52 33.30
C GLU A 150 -2.05 16.07 33.77
N LYS A 151 -1.49 15.82 34.96
CA LYS A 151 -1.59 14.51 35.61
C LYS A 151 -3.05 14.26 35.96
N VAL A 152 -3.76 13.58 35.08
CA VAL A 152 -5.09 13.07 35.37
C VAL A 152 -4.91 11.95 36.41
N ASP A 153 -5.32 12.21 37.64
CA ASP A 153 -5.36 11.19 38.70
C ASP A 153 -6.36 10.09 38.29
N ASN A 154 -5.86 8.85 38.28
CA ASN A 154 -6.58 7.56 38.26
C ASN A 154 -7.13 6.97 36.94
N GLU A 155 -6.80 5.69 36.75
CA GLU A 155 -7.51 4.57 36.08
C GLU A 155 -7.90 4.68 34.58
N ASP A 156 -8.08 5.87 34.01
CA ASP A 156 -8.54 6.06 32.63
C ASP A 156 -7.43 6.13 31.56
N ALA A 157 -6.17 5.98 31.96
CA ALA A 157 -5.01 6.13 31.06
C ALA A 157 -4.92 5.03 29.98
N GLN A 158 -5.51 3.85 30.21
CA GLN A 158 -5.58 2.76 29.25
C GLN A 158 -6.99 2.19 29.23
N SER A 159 -7.84 2.76 28.38
CA SER A 159 -9.19 2.24 28.16
C SER A 159 -9.20 1.33 26.95
N LYS A 160 -9.78 0.13 27.13
CA LYS A 160 -10.15 -0.75 26.00
C LYS A 160 -11.41 -0.18 25.38
N VAL A 161 -11.26 0.50 24.26
CA VAL A 161 -12.38 1.19 23.60
C VAL A 161 -12.92 0.33 22.48
N PHE A 162 -14.24 0.12 22.48
CA PHE A 162 -14.95 -0.51 21.39
C PHE A 162 -14.92 0.41 20.16
N LEU A 163 -14.30 -0.05 19.07
CA LEU A 163 -14.21 0.69 17.81
C LEU A 163 -15.40 0.38 16.89
N GLY A 164 -15.85 -0.87 16.86
CA GLY A 164 -16.87 -1.31 15.94
C GLY A 164 -16.91 -2.83 15.80
N LYS A 165 -17.58 -3.32 14.76
CA LYS A 165 -17.65 -4.76 14.45
C LYS A 165 -17.00 -5.05 13.10
N VAL A 166 -16.26 -6.15 13.03
CA VAL A 166 -15.62 -6.67 11.81
C VAL A 166 -16.35 -7.93 11.38
N PRO A 167 -16.88 -8.01 10.15
CA PRO A 167 -17.45 -9.25 9.61
C PRO A 167 -16.40 -10.36 9.59
N ILE A 168 -16.75 -11.54 10.10
CA ILE A 168 -15.84 -12.69 10.17
C ILE A 168 -16.14 -13.66 9.03
N MET A 169 -15.10 -14.09 8.31
CA MET A 169 -15.24 -15.09 7.26
C MET A 169 -15.49 -16.48 7.87
N LEU A 170 -16.43 -17.24 7.32
CA LEU A 170 -16.70 -18.59 7.81
C LEU A 170 -15.50 -19.51 7.59
N ARG A 171 -15.22 -20.36 8.59
CA ARG A 171 -14.06 -21.27 8.68
C ARG A 171 -12.67 -20.60 8.78
N SER A 172 -12.60 -19.28 8.90
CA SER A 172 -11.38 -18.56 9.31
C SER A 172 -10.97 -18.88 10.74
N LYS A 173 -9.74 -18.52 11.15
CA LYS A 173 -9.24 -18.75 12.52
C LYS A 173 -10.10 -18.11 13.61
N PHE A 174 -10.76 -16.99 13.30
CA PHE A 174 -11.60 -16.25 14.25
C PHE A 174 -13.06 -16.70 14.23
N CYS A 175 -13.43 -17.64 13.34
CA CYS A 175 -14.78 -18.19 13.27
C CYS A 175 -15.04 -19.20 14.39
N MET A 176 -16.30 -19.31 14.83
CA MET A 176 -16.74 -20.32 15.79
C MET A 176 -16.68 -21.75 15.23
N LEU A 177 -16.73 -21.90 13.90
CA LEU A 177 -16.74 -23.20 13.22
C LEU A 177 -15.34 -23.79 13.01
N ARG A 178 -14.28 -23.08 13.42
CA ARG A 178 -12.91 -23.54 13.28
C ARG A 178 -12.62 -24.66 14.30
N ASP A 179 -11.91 -25.69 13.85
CA ASP A 179 -11.47 -26.84 14.65
C ASP A 179 -12.59 -27.69 15.27
N LEU A 180 -13.83 -27.55 14.79
CA LEU A 180 -14.95 -28.40 15.20
C LEU A 180 -14.90 -29.75 14.49
N GLY A 181 -15.29 -30.81 15.19
CA GLY A 181 -15.46 -32.14 14.63
C GLY A 181 -16.75 -32.27 13.81
N GLU A 182 -16.83 -33.27 12.93
CA GLU A 182 -18.02 -33.50 12.09
C GLU A 182 -19.31 -33.64 12.89
N HIS A 183 -19.25 -34.26 14.08
CA HIS A 183 -20.41 -34.41 14.96
C HIS A 183 -20.95 -33.06 15.44
N GLU A 184 -20.06 -32.14 15.81
CA GLU A 184 -20.42 -30.81 16.31
C GLU A 184 -21.05 -29.95 15.21
N PHE A 185 -20.63 -30.13 13.95
CA PHE A 185 -21.31 -29.49 12.81
C PHE A 185 -22.78 -29.89 12.73
N TYR A 186 -23.10 -31.18 12.89
CA TYR A 186 -24.49 -31.64 12.89
C TYR A 186 -25.30 -31.11 14.08
N GLU A 187 -24.70 -31.03 15.26
CA GLU A 187 -25.35 -30.44 16.45
C GLU A 187 -25.67 -28.95 16.24
N LEU A 188 -24.75 -28.21 15.60
CA LEU A 188 -24.92 -26.82 15.22
C LEU A 188 -25.74 -26.63 13.94
N LYS A 189 -26.25 -27.72 13.35
CA LYS A 189 -27.03 -27.75 12.10
C LYS A 189 -26.32 -27.05 10.94
N GLU A 190 -25.00 -27.16 10.90
CA GLU A 190 -24.13 -26.72 9.81
C GLU A 190 -23.68 -27.95 9.01
N CYS A 191 -23.32 -27.74 7.73
CA CYS A 191 -22.88 -28.83 6.87
C CYS A 191 -21.36 -29.05 7.00
N PRO A 192 -20.86 -30.27 7.27
CA PRO A 192 -19.41 -30.55 7.29
C PRO A 192 -18.73 -30.30 5.94
N TYR A 193 -19.47 -30.44 4.85
CA TYR A 193 -18.98 -30.22 3.48
C TYR A 193 -19.03 -28.75 3.03
N ASP A 194 -19.54 -27.84 3.85
CA ASP A 194 -19.47 -26.41 3.53
C ASP A 194 -18.03 -25.94 3.65
N MET A 195 -17.44 -25.51 2.53
CA MET A 195 -16.04 -25.10 2.49
C MET A 195 -15.77 -23.78 3.22
N GLY A 196 -16.79 -22.96 3.47
CA GLY A 196 -16.62 -21.62 4.03
C GLY A 196 -15.99 -20.63 3.03
N GLY A 197 -15.24 -19.65 3.52
CA GLY A 197 -14.59 -18.66 2.63
C GLY A 197 -15.51 -17.53 2.15
N TYR A 198 -16.62 -17.31 2.85
CA TYR A 198 -17.59 -16.24 2.57
C TYR A 198 -18.08 -15.58 3.86
N PHE A 199 -18.80 -14.47 3.72
CA PHE A 199 -19.34 -13.68 4.82
C PHE A 199 -20.87 -13.79 4.88
N VAL A 200 -21.43 -13.76 6.08
CA VAL A 200 -22.88 -13.65 6.28
C VAL A 200 -23.20 -12.21 6.70
N ILE A 201 -23.86 -11.46 5.82
CA ILE A 201 -24.22 -10.05 6.03
C ILE A 201 -25.73 -9.91 5.87
N ASN A 202 -26.40 -9.48 6.94
CA ASN A 202 -27.85 -9.34 7.03
C ASN A 202 -28.58 -10.62 6.57
N GLY A 203 -28.11 -11.79 7.02
CA GLY A 203 -28.62 -13.12 6.63
C GLY A 203 -28.20 -13.61 5.24
N SER A 204 -27.66 -12.73 4.39
CA SER A 204 -27.26 -13.08 3.03
C SER A 204 -25.77 -13.46 2.96
N GLU A 205 -25.46 -14.49 2.18
CA GLU A 205 -24.10 -14.94 1.95
C GLU A 205 -23.42 -14.09 0.86
N LYS A 206 -22.21 -13.61 1.15
CA LYS A 206 -21.43 -12.72 0.29
C LYS A 206 -20.02 -13.26 0.11
N VAL A 207 -19.60 -13.36 -1.14
CA VAL A 207 -18.24 -13.77 -1.54
C VAL A 207 -17.52 -12.58 -2.14
N LEU A 208 -16.25 -12.40 -1.79
CA LEU A 208 -15.38 -11.43 -2.43
C LEU A 208 -14.63 -12.11 -3.57
N ILE A 209 -14.84 -11.63 -4.80
CA ILE A 209 -14.16 -12.13 -5.99
C ILE A 209 -12.80 -11.44 -6.09
N ALA A 210 -11.75 -12.23 -6.32
CA ALA A 210 -10.41 -11.70 -6.52
C ALA A 210 -10.40 -10.75 -7.73
N GLN A 211 -9.86 -9.55 -7.53
CA GLN A 211 -9.73 -8.57 -8.60
C GLN A 211 -8.30 -8.57 -9.16
N GLU A 212 -8.18 -8.94 -10.42
CA GLU A 212 -6.90 -8.87 -11.13
C GLU A 212 -6.48 -7.41 -11.37
N ARG A 213 -5.23 -7.11 -11.04
CA ARG A 213 -4.59 -5.83 -11.34
C ARG A 213 -3.15 -6.05 -11.77
N SER A 214 -2.64 -5.18 -12.63
CA SER A 214 -1.22 -5.23 -13.02
C SER A 214 -0.32 -5.00 -11.83
N ALA A 215 0.79 -5.74 -11.77
CA ALA A 215 1.78 -5.62 -10.70
C ALA A 215 2.32 -4.18 -10.60
N ALA A 216 2.48 -3.71 -9.36
CA ALA A 216 3.15 -2.46 -9.05
C ALA A 216 4.66 -2.68 -8.86
N ASN A 217 5.41 -1.59 -8.80
CA ASN A 217 6.86 -1.52 -8.61
C ASN A 217 7.69 -2.14 -9.74
N ILE A 218 7.13 -2.19 -10.96
CA ILE A 218 7.79 -2.65 -12.18
C ILE A 218 7.76 -1.51 -13.20
N VAL A 219 8.86 -1.35 -13.94
CA VAL A 219 8.94 -0.42 -15.08
C VAL A 219 8.51 -1.15 -16.33
N GLN A 220 7.46 -0.65 -17.00
CA GLN A 220 6.95 -1.23 -18.23
C GLN A 220 7.12 -0.25 -19.38
N VAL A 221 7.76 -0.67 -20.48
CA VAL A 221 7.98 0.17 -21.66
C VAL A 221 7.05 -0.28 -22.79
N PHE A 222 6.18 0.62 -23.23
CA PHE A 222 5.22 0.37 -24.29
C PHE A 222 5.50 1.25 -25.50
N LYS A 223 5.37 0.66 -26.70
CA LYS A 223 5.30 1.42 -27.95
C LYS A 223 3.89 1.99 -28.11
N LYS A 224 3.79 3.29 -28.38
CA LYS A 224 2.53 3.94 -28.71
C LYS A 224 2.31 3.91 -30.23
N ALA A 225 1.05 3.69 -30.63
CA ALA A 225 0.67 3.71 -32.04
C ALA A 225 0.59 5.15 -32.56
N ALA A 226 0.92 5.34 -33.84
CA ALA A 226 0.56 6.55 -34.58
C ALA A 226 -0.98 6.70 -34.55
N PRO A 227 -1.53 7.92 -34.43
CA PRO A 227 -0.96 9.23 -34.71
C PRO A 227 -0.45 10.00 -33.48
N SER A 228 -0.20 9.33 -32.35
CA SER A 228 0.25 10.02 -31.13
C SER A 228 1.60 10.73 -31.35
N PRO A 229 1.80 11.96 -30.82
CA PRO A 229 3.11 12.62 -30.83
C PRO A 229 4.16 11.89 -29.96
N ILE A 230 3.73 10.89 -29.18
CA ILE A 230 4.58 10.09 -28.30
C ILE A 230 4.86 8.75 -28.98
N SER A 231 6.14 8.38 -29.07
CA SER A 231 6.56 7.12 -29.69
C SER A 231 6.60 5.95 -28.69
N HIS A 232 7.17 6.19 -27.52
CA HIS A 232 7.35 5.20 -26.46
C HIS A 232 6.99 5.83 -25.11
N VAL A 233 6.40 5.03 -24.23
CA VAL A 233 6.06 5.42 -22.86
C VAL A 233 6.61 4.36 -21.91
N ALA A 234 7.41 4.78 -20.95
CA ALA A 234 7.73 3.97 -19.78
C ALA A 234 6.73 4.33 -18.67
N GLU A 235 5.96 3.36 -18.21
CA GLU A 235 5.03 3.50 -17.09
C GLU A 235 5.65 2.90 -15.83
N ILE A 236 5.64 3.68 -14.75
CA ILE A 236 6.16 3.31 -13.45
C ILE A 236 5.03 3.47 -12.45
N ARG A 237 4.53 2.37 -11.92
CA ARG A 237 3.52 2.37 -10.85
C ARG A 237 4.21 2.06 -9.53
N SER A 238 4.37 3.05 -8.67
CA SER A 238 4.95 2.85 -7.34
C SER A 238 3.85 2.57 -6.33
N ALA A 239 3.98 1.48 -5.58
CA ALA A 239 3.12 1.16 -4.45
C ALA A 239 3.99 0.88 -3.21
N LEU A 240 3.63 1.47 -2.07
CA LEU A 240 4.21 1.06 -0.80
C LEU A 240 3.67 -0.32 -0.43
N GLU A 241 4.54 -1.18 0.11
CA GLU A 241 4.14 -2.49 0.63
C GLU A 241 3.36 -2.38 1.94
N LYS A 242 3.59 -1.29 2.70
CA LYS A 242 2.92 -1.02 3.97
C LYS A 242 2.24 0.34 3.93
N GLY A 243 0.98 0.34 4.31
CA GLY A 243 0.21 1.54 4.61
C GLY A 243 -0.86 1.93 3.60
N SER A 244 -1.62 2.98 3.92
CA SER A 244 -2.84 3.41 3.20
C SER A 244 -2.58 4.22 1.91
N ARG A 245 -1.31 4.44 1.54
CA ARG A 245 -0.99 5.31 0.39
C ARG A 245 -1.39 4.69 -0.94
N LEU A 246 -2.07 5.50 -1.75
CA LEU A 246 -2.49 5.13 -3.09
C LEU A 246 -1.28 4.88 -4.01
N ILE A 247 -1.51 4.05 -5.04
CA ILE A 247 -0.52 3.78 -6.07
C ILE A 247 -0.22 5.09 -6.82
N SER A 248 1.03 5.53 -6.75
CA SER A 248 1.52 6.69 -7.49
C SER A 248 2.00 6.25 -8.87
N SER A 249 1.44 6.82 -9.92
CA SER A 249 1.84 6.54 -11.30
C SER A 249 2.72 7.67 -11.85
N MET A 250 3.89 7.33 -12.34
CA MET A 250 4.78 8.20 -13.10
C MET A 250 4.90 7.66 -14.53
N GLN A 251 4.94 8.56 -15.51
CA GLN A 251 5.14 8.18 -16.91
C GLN A 251 6.32 8.94 -17.48
N ILE A 252 7.20 8.27 -18.22
CA ILE A 252 8.27 8.89 -18.99
C ILE A 252 7.95 8.71 -20.47
N LYS A 253 7.76 9.82 -21.16
CA LYS A 253 7.28 9.86 -22.55
C LYS A 253 8.41 10.31 -23.46
N LEU A 254 8.68 9.51 -24.49
CA LEU A 254 9.59 9.88 -25.57
C LEU A 254 8.79 10.51 -26.71
N TYR A 255 8.92 11.83 -26.86
CA TYR A 255 8.28 12.57 -27.94
C TYR A 255 8.98 12.25 -29.27
N GLY A 256 8.15 12.03 -30.29
CA GLY A 256 8.61 11.87 -31.66
C GLY A 256 9.24 13.16 -32.20
N ARG A 257 9.78 13.09 -33.42
CA ARG A 257 10.19 14.30 -34.13
C ARG A 257 8.94 15.10 -34.48
N ASP A 258 8.97 16.39 -34.19
CA ASP A 258 7.92 17.32 -34.58
C ASP A 258 7.83 17.37 -36.12
N ASP A 259 6.64 17.52 -36.69
CA ASP A 259 6.42 17.54 -38.16
C ASP A 259 7.23 18.63 -38.88
N LYS A 260 7.74 19.61 -38.13
CA LYS A 260 8.57 20.72 -38.63
C LYS A 260 10.08 20.44 -38.59
N GLY A 261 10.53 19.31 -38.04
CA GLY A 261 11.94 18.91 -38.01
C GLY A 261 12.89 19.78 -37.17
N VAL A 262 12.39 20.79 -36.46
CA VAL A 262 13.19 21.76 -35.69
C VAL A 262 13.52 21.26 -34.28
N SER A 263 12.65 20.46 -33.66
CA SER A 263 12.87 19.93 -32.31
C SER A 263 13.32 18.47 -32.36
N GLY A 264 14.43 18.17 -31.70
CA GLY A 264 14.91 16.80 -31.51
C GLY A 264 13.92 15.95 -30.71
N ARG A 265 14.20 14.64 -30.60
CA ARG A 265 13.40 13.77 -29.73
C ARG A 265 13.66 14.20 -28.28
N THR A 266 12.62 14.62 -27.57
CA THR A 266 12.73 15.02 -26.17
C THR A 266 12.02 14.04 -25.24
N ILE A 267 12.54 13.93 -24.02
CA ILE A 267 12.01 13.06 -22.98
C ILE A 267 11.37 13.94 -21.90
N LYS A 268 10.09 13.71 -21.63
CA LYS A 268 9.36 14.41 -20.57
C LYS A 268 8.71 13.41 -19.63
N ALA A 269 8.68 13.77 -18.35
CA ALA A 269 8.07 13.00 -17.30
C ALA A 269 6.73 13.62 -16.88
N THR A 270 5.71 12.77 -16.73
CA THR A 270 4.47 13.09 -16.05
C THR A 270 4.63 12.71 -14.59
N LEU A 271 4.67 13.72 -13.72
CA LEU A 271 4.75 13.54 -12.28
C LEU A 271 3.35 13.43 -11.67
N PRO A 272 3.19 12.72 -10.54
CA PRO A 272 1.92 12.68 -9.83
C PRO A 272 1.47 14.08 -9.41
N TYR A 273 0.18 14.37 -9.55
CA TYR A 273 -0.44 15.68 -9.24
C TYR A 273 0.07 16.87 -10.08
N ILE A 274 0.85 16.64 -11.13
CA ILE A 274 1.27 17.69 -12.08
C ILE A 274 0.55 17.48 -13.41
N LYS A 275 -0.10 18.54 -13.91
CA LYS A 275 -0.91 18.47 -15.14
C LYS A 275 -0.08 18.52 -16.43
N GLU A 276 1.08 19.15 -16.38
CA GLU A 276 1.95 19.35 -17.54
C GLU A 276 3.18 18.42 -17.49
N ASP A 277 3.60 17.94 -18.65
CA ASP A 277 4.80 17.11 -18.77
C ASP A 277 6.08 17.96 -18.57
N ILE A 278 6.99 17.50 -17.72
CA ILE A 278 8.22 18.20 -17.33
C ILE A 278 9.43 17.55 -18.02
N PRO A 279 10.30 18.31 -18.70
CA PRO A 279 11.55 17.79 -19.26
C PRO A 279 12.40 17.05 -18.21
N ILE A 280 12.94 15.90 -18.58
CA ILE A 280 13.64 15.01 -17.63
C ILE A 280 14.83 15.68 -16.94
N VAL A 281 15.57 16.54 -17.65
CA VAL A 281 16.71 17.30 -17.10
C VAL A 281 16.28 18.23 -15.96
N ILE A 282 15.10 18.86 -16.06
CA ILE A 282 14.57 19.72 -14.99
C ILE A 282 14.20 18.88 -13.76
N VAL A 283 13.71 17.65 -13.96
CA VAL A 283 13.43 16.72 -12.85
C VAL A 283 14.73 16.35 -12.12
N PHE A 284 15.80 16.00 -12.83
CA PHE A 284 17.11 15.72 -12.23
C PHE A 284 17.68 16.91 -11.44
N ARG A 285 17.56 18.12 -12.00
CA ARG A 285 17.97 19.35 -11.31
C ARG A 285 17.16 19.61 -10.04
N ALA A 286 15.86 19.30 -10.05
CA ALA A 286 15.01 19.41 -8.87
C ALA A 286 15.37 18.39 -7.78
N LEU A 287 15.82 17.20 -8.18
CA LEU A 287 16.37 16.15 -7.29
C LEU A 287 17.75 16.49 -6.71
N GLY A 288 18.43 17.53 -7.24
CA GLY A 288 19.70 18.02 -6.74
C GLY A 288 20.92 17.67 -7.60
N VAL A 289 20.73 17.00 -8.74
CA VAL A 289 21.78 16.73 -9.72
C VAL A 289 21.84 17.90 -10.71
N VAL A 290 22.81 18.78 -10.53
CA VAL A 290 22.93 20.05 -11.30
C VAL A 290 23.85 19.94 -12.51
N PRO A 291 25.04 19.31 -12.43
CA PRO A 291 25.93 19.21 -13.58
C PRO A 291 25.34 18.29 -14.65
N ASP A 292 25.39 18.71 -15.92
CA ASP A 292 24.87 17.89 -17.03
C ASP A 292 25.65 16.57 -17.18
N GLY A 293 26.94 16.56 -16.85
CA GLY A 293 27.75 15.34 -16.80
C GLY A 293 27.17 14.29 -15.85
N ASP A 294 26.87 14.69 -14.62
CA ASP A 294 26.28 13.81 -13.60
C ASP A 294 24.89 13.29 -14.03
N ILE A 295 24.07 14.16 -14.65
CA ILE A 295 22.76 13.75 -15.18
C ILE A 295 22.93 12.67 -16.26
N LEU A 296 23.89 12.85 -17.16
CA LEU A 296 24.17 11.88 -18.22
C LEU A 296 24.74 10.57 -17.66
N GLU A 297 25.61 10.62 -16.65
CA GLU A 297 26.15 9.43 -15.98
C GLU A 297 25.06 8.61 -15.27
N HIS A 298 24.06 9.27 -14.68
CA HIS A 298 22.91 8.59 -14.07
C HIS A 298 21.97 7.91 -15.07
N ILE A 299 21.96 8.33 -16.34
CA ILE A 299 21.11 7.75 -17.39
C ILE A 299 21.90 6.72 -18.21
N CYS A 300 23.09 7.10 -18.65
CA CYS A 300 24.00 6.34 -19.50
C CYS A 300 25.21 5.91 -18.68
N TYR A 301 25.20 4.65 -18.24
CA TYR A 301 26.29 4.10 -17.43
C TYR A 301 27.58 3.83 -18.25
N ASP A 302 27.50 3.76 -19.57
CA ASP A 302 28.64 3.56 -20.47
C ASP A 302 28.97 4.85 -21.23
N ALA A 303 30.07 5.50 -20.82
CA ALA A 303 30.54 6.73 -21.45
C ALA A 303 30.95 6.58 -22.93
N ASN A 304 31.10 5.34 -23.43
CA ASN A 304 31.46 5.07 -24.82
C ASN A 304 30.23 4.97 -25.75
N ASP A 305 29.00 4.95 -25.22
CA ASP A 305 27.78 4.92 -26.02
C ASP A 305 27.42 6.32 -26.55
N TRP A 306 28.15 6.72 -27.59
CA TRP A 306 27.92 7.98 -28.28
C TRP A 306 26.52 8.06 -28.92
N GLN A 307 25.91 6.93 -29.27
CA GLN A 307 24.57 6.91 -29.90
C GLN A 307 23.50 7.33 -28.89
N MET A 308 23.58 6.82 -27.66
CA MET A 308 22.69 7.23 -26.58
C MET A 308 22.91 8.70 -26.20
N LEU A 309 24.17 9.14 -26.09
CA LEU A 309 24.49 10.53 -25.77
C LEU A 309 23.95 11.52 -26.83
N GLU A 310 24.06 11.18 -28.12
CA GLU A 310 23.51 11.98 -29.21
C GLU A 310 21.98 12.07 -29.14
N MET A 311 21.29 11.00 -28.71
CA MET A 311 19.84 11.02 -28.50
C MET A 311 19.41 11.86 -27.28
N LEU A 312 20.27 12.00 -26.26
CA LEU A 312 19.99 12.77 -25.05
C LEU A 312 20.31 14.26 -25.19
N LYS A 313 21.18 14.64 -26.15
CA LYS A 313 21.59 16.03 -26.39
C LYS A 313 20.41 17.01 -26.54
N PRO A 314 19.33 16.73 -27.30
CA PRO A 314 18.16 17.62 -27.36
C PRO A 314 17.46 17.82 -26.01
N CYS A 315 17.53 16.85 -25.10
CA CYS A 315 16.95 16.97 -23.76
C CYS A 315 17.76 17.94 -22.88
N VAL A 316 19.09 17.95 -23.04
CA VAL A 316 19.99 18.91 -22.36
C VAL A 316 19.76 20.33 -22.88
N GLU A 317 19.62 20.48 -24.20
CA GLU A 317 19.31 21.78 -24.82
C GLU A 317 17.94 22.35 -24.35
N GLU A 318 16.90 21.51 -24.23
CA GLU A 318 15.60 21.93 -23.67
C GLU A 318 15.70 22.33 -22.19
N GLY A 319 16.57 21.66 -21.43
CA GLY A 319 16.80 21.91 -20.00
C GLY A 319 17.71 23.10 -19.67
N PHE A 320 18.42 23.67 -20.66
CA PHE A 320 19.45 24.69 -20.45
C PHE A 320 18.95 25.96 -19.75
N VAL A 321 17.66 26.29 -19.93
CA VAL A 321 17.02 27.48 -19.35
C VAL A 321 17.00 27.50 -17.82
N ILE A 322 17.14 26.34 -17.16
CA ILE A 322 17.07 26.21 -15.71
C ILE A 322 18.33 25.53 -15.22
N GLN A 323 19.20 26.27 -14.53
CA GLN A 323 20.47 25.74 -14.01
C GLN A 323 20.44 25.53 -12.49
N GLU A 324 19.53 26.19 -11.78
CA GLU A 324 19.43 26.12 -10.32
C GLU A 324 18.30 25.19 -9.85
N ARG A 325 18.58 24.47 -8.75
CA ARG A 325 17.61 23.57 -8.11
C ARG A 325 16.33 24.28 -7.67
N GLU A 326 16.43 25.46 -7.05
CA GLU A 326 15.25 26.19 -6.57
C GLU A 326 14.36 26.69 -7.70
N VAL A 327 14.97 27.06 -8.84
CA VAL A 327 14.25 27.48 -10.04
C VAL A 327 13.56 26.27 -10.68
N ALA A 328 14.20 25.10 -10.68
CA ALA A 328 13.56 23.85 -11.12
C ALA A 328 12.36 23.48 -10.24
N LEU A 329 12.49 23.60 -8.91
CA LEU A 329 11.39 23.34 -7.97
C LEU A 329 10.23 24.32 -8.15
N ASP A 330 10.51 25.62 -8.33
CA ASP A 330 9.46 26.61 -8.61
C ASP A 330 8.78 26.34 -9.96
N PHE A 331 9.53 25.88 -10.97
CA PHE A 331 8.99 25.50 -12.27
C PHE A 331 8.01 24.32 -12.18
N ILE A 332 8.35 23.28 -11.40
CA ILE A 332 7.45 22.15 -11.12
C ILE A 332 6.23 22.63 -10.32
N GLY A 333 6.44 23.41 -9.26
CA GLY A 333 5.38 23.90 -8.38
C GLY A 333 4.33 24.76 -9.09
N ARG A 334 4.75 25.62 -10.04
CA ARG A 334 3.85 26.43 -10.88
C ARG A 334 2.88 25.60 -11.72
N ARG A 335 3.32 24.41 -12.17
CA ARG A 335 2.54 23.49 -13.01
C ARG A 335 1.63 22.55 -12.21
N GLY A 336 1.84 22.47 -10.90
CA GLY A 336 0.95 21.79 -9.97
C GLY A 336 -0.16 22.69 -9.44
N VAL A 337 0.21 23.83 -8.84
CA VAL A 337 -0.74 24.71 -8.14
C VAL A 337 -0.59 26.17 -8.54
N LEU A 338 -1.71 26.79 -8.94
CA LEU A 338 -1.78 28.19 -9.35
C LEU A 338 -2.06 29.12 -8.14
N GLY A 339 -1.50 30.33 -8.17
CA GLY A 339 -1.86 31.40 -7.22
C GLY A 339 -1.15 31.39 -5.85
N ILE A 340 -0.21 30.47 -5.62
CA ILE A 340 0.56 30.37 -4.38
C ILE A 340 1.89 31.14 -4.47
N ARG A 341 2.35 31.72 -3.34
CA ARG A 341 3.67 32.37 -3.22
C ARG A 341 4.82 31.39 -3.53
N ARG A 342 5.93 31.90 -4.06
CA ARG A 342 7.09 31.11 -4.51
C ARG A 342 7.57 30.07 -3.48
N GLU A 343 7.75 30.48 -2.22
CA GLU A 343 8.25 29.60 -1.15
C GLU A 343 7.36 28.36 -0.94
N LYS A 344 6.04 28.57 -0.85
CA LYS A 344 5.08 27.47 -0.68
C LYS A 344 5.01 26.57 -1.91
N ARG A 345 5.25 27.09 -3.12
CA ARG A 345 5.34 26.27 -4.35
C ARG A 345 6.59 25.40 -4.36
N ILE A 346 7.73 25.94 -3.93
CA ILE A 346 8.97 25.17 -3.79
C ILE A 346 8.77 24.06 -2.76
N GLN A 347 8.15 24.36 -1.61
CA GLN A 347 7.85 23.34 -0.59
C GLN A 347 6.91 22.26 -1.14
N TYR A 348 5.84 22.65 -1.84
CA TYR A 348 4.91 21.72 -2.48
C TYR A 348 5.62 20.80 -3.49
N ALA A 349 6.49 21.35 -4.34
CA ALA A 349 7.28 20.55 -5.28
C ALA A 349 8.22 19.59 -4.55
N LYS A 350 8.91 20.03 -3.48
CA LYS A 350 9.75 19.15 -2.65
C LYS A 350 8.94 18.01 -2.04
N ASP A 351 7.77 18.30 -1.50
CA ASP A 351 6.89 17.29 -0.90
C ASP A 351 6.45 16.24 -1.92
N ILE A 352 6.12 16.64 -3.16
CA ILE A 352 5.80 15.69 -4.25
C ILE A 352 7.00 14.82 -4.59
N LEU A 353 8.16 15.43 -4.82
CA LEU A 353 9.37 14.67 -5.19
C LEU A 353 9.77 13.68 -4.09
N GLN A 354 9.58 14.04 -2.82
CA GLN A 354 9.97 13.20 -1.69
C GLN A 354 8.94 12.12 -1.35
N LYS A 355 7.64 12.42 -1.42
CA LYS A 355 6.57 11.52 -0.96
C LYS A 355 5.97 10.69 -2.08
N GLU A 356 5.89 11.24 -3.29
CA GLU A 356 5.08 10.70 -4.38
C GLU A 356 5.91 10.07 -5.51
N ILE A 357 7.12 10.58 -5.76
CA ILE A 357 8.03 9.96 -6.72
C ILE A 357 8.67 8.73 -6.09
N ILE A 358 8.46 7.57 -6.71
CA ILE A 358 9.17 6.33 -6.35
C ILE A 358 9.08 6.08 -4.82
N ALA A 359 7.84 6.15 -4.31
CA ALA A 359 7.53 6.15 -2.88
C ALA A 359 8.13 4.94 -2.14
N LYS A 360 8.26 3.78 -2.81
CA LYS A 360 8.87 2.56 -2.24
C LYS A 360 10.31 2.78 -1.72
N TYR A 361 11.09 3.63 -2.37
CA TYR A 361 12.52 3.78 -2.08
C TYR A 361 12.83 4.94 -1.13
N HIS A 362 11.89 5.88 -0.94
CA HIS A 362 12.09 7.06 -0.08
C HIS A 362 11.93 6.76 1.42
N THR A 363 11.17 5.73 1.81
CA THR A 363 10.94 5.38 3.23
C THR A 363 11.99 4.44 3.82
N ARG A 364 12.80 3.75 3.00
CA ARG A 364 13.82 2.78 3.47
C ARG A 364 15.20 3.37 3.76
N GLY A 365 15.48 4.58 3.29
CA GLY A 365 16.73 5.27 3.57
C GLY A 365 16.44 6.76 3.56
N GLY A 366 16.88 7.46 4.60
CA GLY A 366 16.76 8.91 4.72
C GLY A 366 17.54 9.65 3.63
N PHE A 367 17.10 9.54 2.38
CA PHE A 367 17.37 10.53 1.35
C PHE A 367 16.61 11.79 1.76
N ARG A 368 17.28 12.58 2.61
CA ARG A 368 16.96 13.99 2.75
C ARG A 368 17.36 14.65 1.44
N VAL A 369 16.36 14.81 0.57
CA VAL A 369 16.43 15.68 -0.61
C VAL A 369 16.67 17.11 -0.16
#